data_AF-A0AA85BWR4-F1
#
_entry.id   AF-A0AA85BWR4-F1
#
_cell.length_a   1.000
_cell.length_b   1.000
_cell.length_c   1.000
_cell.angle_alpha   90.00
_cell.angle_beta   90.00
_cell.angle_gamma   90.00
#
_symmetry.space_group_name_H-M   'P 1'
#
loop_
_entity.id
_entity.type
_entity.pdbx_description
1 polymer ?
#
loop_
_entity_poly.entity_id
_entity_poly.type
_entity_poly.pdbx_seq_one_letter_code
_entity_poly.pdbx_strand_id
1 'polypeptide(L)'
;MRVLELYAGIGGMHIAFKGSTVKHEVVAAVEINDVATDVYKYNFPNTLTLNRVIESFSPDYVCSLNANIWSLCPPCQPFTRLGKRMCEADKRSSSFFHVLDLISILKPTGIILENVKGFEHSEPWRQLIEVLNSCDYEYRQFLLSPLQFGIPNCRLRFYLLARLRSSSWNSNFKMGQSESIDMRPPVDAPMLPGCQCTSCSGVISHIEHTDDNFTEYIQFCQPISEFVLVPSDSPKELYFLDEKCLQRYFRVLDIVRSCDKKTRCFTKGYSKRLEGTGSVFQTSMENETSEKIANFYEANKEDEQAVLQYAKLLKLRFFHSREVANMMCFPKSFGTRSQICFFC
;
A
#
# COMPACT_ATOMS: atom_id res chain seq x y z
N MET A 1 -5.30 11.20 -20.27
CA MET A 1 -5.24 11.84 -18.94
C MET A 1 -3.86 12.43 -18.75
N ARG A 2 -3.78 13.62 -18.16
CA ARG A 2 -2.53 14.28 -17.77
C ARG A 2 -2.50 14.34 -16.26
N VAL A 3 -1.56 13.63 -15.66
CA VAL A 3 -1.57 13.31 -14.24
C VAL A 3 -0.51 14.11 -13.49
N LEU A 4 -0.93 14.80 -12.43
CA LEU A 4 -0.04 15.31 -11.39
C LEU A 4 0.01 14.29 -10.25
N GLU A 5 1.18 13.69 -10.01
CA GLU A 5 1.39 12.71 -8.95
C GLU A 5 2.02 13.41 -7.74
N LEU A 6 1.21 13.70 -6.71
CA LEU A 6 1.66 14.30 -5.46
C LEU A 6 1.96 13.22 -4.42
N TYR A 7 3.02 13.41 -3.65
CA TYR A 7 3.54 12.41 -2.71
C TYR A 7 3.95 11.13 -3.44
N ALA A 8 4.71 11.29 -4.53
CA ALA A 8 4.95 10.24 -5.51
C ALA A 8 5.73 9.04 -4.93
N GLY A 9 6.50 9.24 -3.86
CA GLY A 9 7.35 8.21 -3.30
C GLY A 9 8.24 7.58 -4.36
N ILE A 10 8.23 6.25 -4.44
CA ILE A 10 8.98 5.46 -5.43
C ILE A 10 8.21 5.23 -6.75
N GLY A 11 7.04 5.85 -6.92
CA GLY A 11 6.23 5.78 -8.15
C GLY A 11 5.23 4.63 -8.19
N GLY A 12 4.63 4.31 -7.03
CA GLY A 12 3.57 3.29 -6.94
C GLY A 12 2.35 3.64 -7.79
N MET A 13 1.89 4.90 -7.77
CA MET A 13 0.77 5.30 -8.61
C MET A 13 1.16 5.39 -10.09
N HIS A 14 2.37 5.85 -10.42
CA HIS A 14 2.86 5.78 -11.80
C HIS A 14 2.75 4.36 -12.37
N ILE A 15 3.14 3.34 -11.60
CA ILE A 15 3.02 1.93 -12.00
C ILE A 15 1.56 1.52 -12.15
N ALA A 16 0.69 1.94 -11.22
CA ALA A 16 -0.75 1.67 -11.32
C ALA A 16 -1.35 2.27 -12.61
N PHE A 17 -0.96 3.50 -12.98
CA PHE A 17 -1.37 4.10 -14.25
C PHE A 17 -0.85 3.29 -15.45
N LYS A 18 0.43 2.88 -15.45
CA LYS A 18 1.00 2.02 -16.50
C LYS A 18 0.28 0.67 -16.63
N GLY A 19 -0.20 0.12 -15.52
CA GLY A 19 -1.00 -1.11 -15.48
C GLY A 19 -2.47 -0.90 -15.86
N SER A 20 -2.96 0.34 -15.93
CA SER A 20 -4.30 0.67 -16.40
C SER A 20 -4.38 0.66 -17.92
N THR A 21 -5.59 0.54 -18.47
CA THR A 21 -5.83 0.63 -19.92
C THR A 21 -6.08 2.04 -20.41
N VAL A 22 -6.02 3.03 -19.53
CA VAL A 22 -6.34 4.41 -19.89
C VAL A 22 -5.09 5.11 -20.40
N LYS A 23 -5.19 5.77 -21.56
CA LYS A 23 -4.10 6.61 -22.07
C LYS A 23 -3.79 7.73 -21.08
N HIS A 24 -2.57 7.72 -20.55
CA HIS A 24 -2.14 8.66 -19.52
C HIS A 24 -0.72 9.17 -19.80
N GLU A 25 -0.40 10.29 -19.16
CA GLU A 25 0.92 10.90 -19.10
C GLU A 25 1.07 11.48 -17.69
N VAL A 26 2.07 11.05 -16.93
CA VAL A 26 2.41 11.71 -15.66
C VAL A 26 3.25 12.94 -16.00
N VAL A 27 2.65 14.11 -15.88
CA VAL A 27 3.27 15.38 -16.33
C VAL A 27 4.24 15.94 -15.31
N ALA A 28 4.02 15.63 -14.03
CA ALA A 28 4.93 15.91 -12.95
C ALA A 28 4.69 14.94 -11.78
N ALA A 29 5.78 14.57 -11.11
CA ALA A 29 5.77 13.79 -9.88
C ALA A 29 6.46 14.59 -8.78
N VAL A 30 5.80 14.81 -7.65
CA VAL A 30 6.29 15.65 -6.55
C VAL A 30 6.59 14.77 -5.34
N GLU A 31 7.83 14.82 -4.88
CA GLU A 31 8.31 14.05 -3.73
C GLU A 31 9.43 14.81 -3.04
N ILE A 32 9.39 14.94 -1.71
CA ILE A 32 10.42 15.65 -0.94
C ILE A 32 11.59 14.75 -0.55
N ASN A 33 11.37 13.44 -0.47
CA ASN A 33 12.40 12.49 -0.06
C ASN A 33 13.38 12.22 -1.20
N ASP A 34 14.65 12.57 -1.00
CA ASP A 34 15.72 12.40 -1.99
C ASP A 34 15.90 10.94 -2.42
N VAL A 35 15.86 10.01 -1.45
CA VAL A 35 16.03 8.58 -1.72
C VAL A 35 14.89 8.05 -2.58
N ALA A 36 13.65 8.42 -2.26
CA ALA A 36 12.48 8.04 -3.06
C ALA A 36 12.52 8.68 -4.45
N THR A 37 12.93 9.95 -4.54
CA THR A 37 13.13 10.68 -5.79
C THR A 37 14.14 9.98 -6.70
N ASP A 38 15.26 9.51 -6.15
CA ASP A 38 16.29 8.81 -6.92
C ASP A 38 15.78 7.48 -7.48
N VAL A 39 15.01 6.73 -6.68
CA VAL A 39 14.36 5.49 -7.13
C VAL A 39 13.30 5.80 -8.20
N TYR A 40 12.51 6.86 -8.02
CA TYR A 40 11.52 7.28 -9.01
C TYR A 40 12.20 7.61 -10.34
N LYS A 41 13.20 8.50 -10.35
CA LYS A 41 13.94 8.90 -11.56
C LYS A 41 14.63 7.73 -12.25
N TYR A 42 15.10 6.75 -11.49
CA TYR A 42 15.68 5.54 -12.06
C TYR A 42 14.66 4.74 -12.90
N ASN A 43 13.42 4.61 -12.42
CA ASN A 43 12.37 3.84 -13.08
C ASN A 43 11.55 4.65 -14.11
N PHE A 44 11.54 5.98 -13.97
CA PHE A 44 10.78 6.92 -14.80
C PHE A 44 11.66 8.11 -15.26
N PRO A 45 12.75 7.87 -16.02
CA PRO A 45 13.72 8.91 -16.35
C PRO A 45 13.16 10.04 -17.22
N ASN A 46 12.07 9.77 -17.94
CA ASN A 46 11.42 10.72 -18.84
C ASN A 46 10.31 11.55 -18.17
N THR A 47 10.06 11.34 -16.87
CA THR A 47 9.02 12.05 -16.12
C THR A 47 9.61 13.20 -15.34
N LEU A 48 9.01 14.37 -15.44
CA LEU A 48 9.40 15.54 -14.66
C LEU A 48 9.23 15.23 -13.17
N THR A 49 10.35 15.04 -12.47
CA THR A 49 10.35 14.73 -11.04
C THR A 49 10.78 15.98 -10.27
N LEU A 50 9.87 16.52 -9.45
CA LEU A 50 10.04 17.74 -8.68
C LEU A 50 10.36 17.39 -7.22
N ASN A 51 11.64 17.51 -6.85
CA ASN A 51 12.07 17.38 -5.47
C ASN A 51 11.87 18.72 -4.74
N ARG A 52 10.63 18.96 -4.29
CA ARG A 52 10.20 20.23 -3.69
C ARG A 52 9.12 20.00 -2.64
N VAL A 53 9.06 20.88 -1.64
CA VAL A 53 7.91 20.95 -0.72
C VAL A 53 6.65 21.35 -1.49
N ILE A 54 5.54 20.64 -1.26
CA ILE A 54 4.27 20.86 -1.97
C ILE A 54 3.70 22.25 -1.68
N GLU A 55 3.93 22.77 -0.47
CA GLU A 55 3.54 24.11 -0.05
C GLU A 55 4.20 25.24 -0.88
N SER A 56 5.28 24.94 -1.63
CA SER A 56 5.92 25.93 -2.51
C SER A 56 5.25 26.11 -3.87
N PHE A 57 4.17 25.37 -4.15
CA PHE A 57 3.50 25.38 -5.45
C PHE A 57 2.37 26.41 -5.43
N SER A 58 2.46 27.43 -6.29
CA SER A 58 1.38 28.40 -6.50
C SER A 58 0.31 27.85 -7.44
N PRO A 59 -0.93 28.37 -7.39
CA PRO A 59 -1.98 28.02 -8.35
C PRO A 59 -1.52 28.18 -9.81
N ASP A 60 -0.85 29.29 -10.15
CA ASP A 60 -0.36 29.56 -11.50
C ASP A 60 0.64 28.50 -11.98
N TYR A 61 1.56 28.10 -11.11
CA TYR A 61 2.55 27.08 -11.44
C TYR A 61 1.88 25.72 -11.68
N VAL A 62 0.96 25.31 -10.80
CA VAL A 62 0.23 24.04 -10.96
C VAL A 62 -0.65 24.06 -12.21
N CYS A 63 -1.31 25.19 -12.49
CA CYS A 63 -2.08 25.39 -13.72
C CYS A 63 -1.21 25.22 -14.97
N SER A 64 0.03 25.74 -14.96
CA SER A 64 0.96 25.63 -16.08
C SER A 64 1.36 24.19 -16.44
N LEU A 65 1.25 23.24 -15.49
CA LEU A 65 1.50 21.80 -15.74
C LEU A 65 0.40 21.18 -16.62
N ASN A 66 -0.77 21.82 -16.71
CA ASN A 66 -1.92 21.38 -17.50
C ASN A 66 -2.32 19.93 -17.16
N ALA A 67 -2.38 19.61 -15.86
CA ALA A 67 -2.83 18.32 -15.34
C ALA A 67 -4.34 18.34 -15.08
N ASN A 68 -5.03 17.27 -15.47
CA ASN A 68 -6.47 17.11 -15.25
C ASN A 68 -6.82 16.02 -14.24
N ILE A 69 -5.88 15.14 -13.90
CA ILE A 69 -6.03 14.14 -12.84
C ILE A 69 -4.96 14.38 -11.78
N TRP A 70 -5.35 14.46 -10.52
CA TRP A 70 -4.41 14.55 -9.40
C TRP A 70 -4.43 13.25 -8.61
N SER A 71 -3.25 12.63 -8.44
CA SER A 71 -3.08 11.48 -7.56
C SER A 71 -2.42 11.92 -6.26
N LEU A 72 -2.98 11.50 -5.13
CA LEU A 72 -2.59 11.92 -3.79
C LEU A 72 -2.32 10.69 -2.91
N CYS A 73 -1.10 10.59 -2.37
CA CYS A 73 -0.75 9.62 -1.32
C CYS A 73 -0.18 10.33 -0.08
N PRO A 74 -0.93 11.28 0.54
CA PRO A 74 -0.40 12.10 1.62
C PRO A 74 0.04 11.22 2.81
N PRO A 75 1.15 11.56 3.48
CA PRO A 75 1.66 10.75 4.58
C PRO A 75 0.68 10.72 5.75
N CYS A 76 0.33 9.52 6.21
CA CYS A 76 -0.43 9.35 7.45
C CYS A 76 0.47 9.60 8.68
N GLN A 77 0.36 10.78 9.26
CA GLN A 77 0.90 11.11 10.59
C GLN A 77 -0.16 10.72 11.65
N PRO A 78 0.20 10.36 12.90
CA PRO A 78 -0.71 9.68 13.79
C PRO A 78 -1.89 10.59 14.18
N PHE A 79 -3.02 10.41 13.51
CA PHE A 79 -4.28 11.03 13.92
C PHE A 79 -4.82 10.38 15.20
N THR A 80 -4.44 9.14 15.50
CA THR A 80 -4.88 8.39 16.68
C THR A 80 -3.98 7.17 16.98
N ARG A 81 -2.92 7.34 17.77
CA ARG A 81 -2.39 6.23 18.59
C ARG A 81 -2.25 6.72 20.03
N LEU A 82 -3.24 6.36 20.85
CA LEU A 82 -3.21 6.28 22.31
C LEU A 82 -2.26 7.30 23.00
N GLY A 83 -2.78 8.49 23.27
CA GLY A 83 -2.15 9.43 24.20
C GLY A 83 -2.03 10.85 23.64
N LYS A 84 -2.91 11.73 24.15
CA LYS A 84 -2.98 13.18 23.92
C LYS A 84 -3.42 13.62 22.53
N ARG A 85 -4.61 14.23 22.50
CA ARG A 85 -5.04 15.24 21.53
C ARG A 85 -3.96 16.32 21.45
N MET A 86 -2.97 16.16 20.56
CA MET A 86 -2.19 17.28 20.05
C MET A 86 -2.97 17.86 18.87
N CYS A 87 -4.12 18.46 19.18
CA CYS A 87 -4.76 19.43 18.28
C CYS A 87 -3.90 20.70 18.35
N GLU A 88 -2.75 20.74 17.69
CA GLU A 88 -1.98 21.97 17.51
C GLU A 88 -0.90 21.75 16.44
N ALA A 89 -1.17 22.30 15.25
CA ALA A 89 -0.21 22.62 14.19
C ALA A 89 0.86 21.54 13.86
N ASP A 90 0.45 20.34 13.43
CA ASP A 90 1.39 19.46 12.78
C ASP A 90 1.71 20.01 11.37
N LYS A 91 2.91 20.57 11.21
CA LYS A 91 3.50 21.07 9.94
C LYS A 91 3.57 20.01 8.85
N ARG A 92 3.15 18.77 9.10
CA ARG A 92 3.14 17.69 8.10
C ARG A 92 1.76 17.48 7.48
N SER A 93 0.70 17.92 8.17
CA SER A 93 -0.65 18.03 7.58
C SER A 93 -0.82 19.30 6.74
N SER A 94 0.04 20.31 6.91
CA SER A 94 -0.01 21.57 6.14
C SER A 94 0.08 21.33 4.63
N SER A 95 0.92 20.39 4.20
CA SER A 95 1.04 20.06 2.78
C SER A 95 -0.29 19.60 2.18
N PHE A 96 -1.07 18.81 2.93
CA PHE A 96 -2.35 18.31 2.45
C PHE A 96 -3.41 19.41 2.41
N PHE A 97 -3.47 20.28 3.43
CA PHE A 97 -4.36 21.44 3.41
C PHE A 97 -4.05 22.41 2.27
N HIS A 98 -2.77 22.65 1.98
CA HIS A 98 -2.36 23.42 0.80
C HIS A 98 -2.85 22.79 -0.51
N VAL A 99 -2.81 21.45 -0.61
CA VAL A 99 -3.39 20.74 -1.76
C VAL A 99 -4.91 20.92 -1.84
N LEU A 100 -5.62 20.90 -0.71
CA LEU A 100 -7.06 21.18 -0.68
C LEU A 100 -7.37 22.61 -1.17
N ASP A 101 -6.58 23.60 -0.75
CA ASP A 101 -6.68 24.98 -1.24
C ASP A 101 -6.47 25.04 -2.76
N LEU A 102 -5.43 24.36 -3.27
CA LEU A 102 -5.17 24.28 -4.71
C LEU A 102 -6.31 23.58 -5.48
N ILE A 103 -6.91 22.51 -4.92
CA ILE A 103 -8.09 21.84 -5.51
C ILE A 103 -9.26 22.81 -5.60
N SER A 104 -9.52 23.58 -4.55
CA SER A 104 -10.63 24.54 -4.49
C SER A 104 -10.56 25.62 -5.58
N ILE A 105 -9.33 26.03 -5.93
CA ILE A 105 -9.04 27.06 -6.92
C ILE A 105 -9.03 26.46 -8.34
N LEU A 106 -8.27 25.38 -8.54
CA LEU A 106 -7.94 24.86 -9.87
C LEU A 106 -8.91 23.79 -10.38
N LYS A 107 -9.67 23.16 -9.48
CA LYS A 107 -10.71 22.17 -9.77
C LYS A 107 -10.31 21.12 -10.83
N PRO A 108 -9.28 20.30 -10.57
CA PRO A 108 -8.87 19.24 -11.50
C PRO A 108 -10.04 18.30 -11.83
N THR A 109 -10.13 17.81 -13.06
CA THR A 109 -11.26 16.97 -13.50
C THR A 109 -11.49 15.72 -12.64
N GLY A 110 -10.41 15.11 -12.14
CA GLY A 110 -10.50 13.94 -11.27
C GLY A 110 -9.40 13.90 -10.22
N ILE A 111 -9.71 13.27 -9.09
CA ILE A 111 -8.80 13.09 -7.95
C ILE A 111 -8.82 11.61 -7.57
N ILE A 112 -7.63 11.06 -7.33
CA ILE A 112 -7.42 9.72 -6.78
C ILE A 112 -6.63 9.90 -5.49
N LEU A 113 -7.15 9.41 -4.38
CA LEU A 113 -6.47 9.49 -3.09
C LEU A 113 -6.35 8.09 -2.48
N GLU A 114 -5.16 7.76 -1.99
CA GLU A 114 -4.90 6.60 -1.12
C GLU A 114 -4.46 7.09 0.26
N ASN A 115 -4.96 6.42 1.30
CA ASN A 115 -4.56 6.66 2.68
C ASN A 115 -4.74 5.39 3.54
N VAL A 116 -4.37 5.45 4.81
CA VAL A 116 -4.52 4.33 5.75
C VAL A 116 -5.97 4.14 6.20
N LYS A 117 -6.32 2.93 6.68
CA LYS A 117 -7.55 2.68 7.46
C LYS A 117 -7.60 3.63 8.66
N GLY A 118 -8.74 4.28 8.89
CA GLY A 118 -8.96 5.27 9.94
C GLY A 118 -8.82 6.71 9.46
N PHE A 119 -8.33 6.95 8.23
CA PHE A 119 -8.31 8.29 7.63
C PHE A 119 -9.73 8.86 7.53
N GLU A 120 -10.71 8.02 7.23
CA GLU A 120 -12.15 8.32 7.16
C GLU A 120 -12.77 8.88 8.45
N HIS A 121 -12.02 8.89 9.56
CA HIS A 121 -12.47 9.46 10.84
C HIS A 121 -11.66 10.72 11.23
N SER A 122 -10.71 11.12 10.40
CA SER A 122 -9.77 12.21 10.66
C SER A 122 -10.32 13.58 10.26
N GLU A 123 -9.73 14.64 10.83
CA GLU A 123 -10.04 16.02 10.43
C GLU A 123 -9.66 16.33 8.96
N PRO A 124 -8.48 15.93 8.45
CA PRO A 124 -8.15 16.09 7.03
C PRO A 124 -9.17 15.46 6.08
N TRP A 125 -9.75 14.31 6.44
CA TRP A 125 -10.81 13.71 5.64
C TRP A 125 -12.06 14.59 5.59
N ARG A 126 -12.49 15.17 6.73
CA ARG A 126 -13.66 16.07 6.77
C ARG A 126 -13.47 17.28 5.86
N GLN A 127 -12.29 17.90 5.94
CA GLN A 127 -11.97 19.06 5.08
C GLN A 127 -11.89 18.68 3.60
N LEU A 128 -11.37 17.49 3.28
CA LEU A 128 -11.40 16.98 1.91
C LEU A 128 -12.85 16.87 1.41
N ILE A 129 -13.74 16.25 2.19
CA ILE A 129 -15.15 16.10 1.81
C ILE A 129 -15.84 17.46 1.65
N GLU A 130 -15.58 18.42 2.53
CA GLU A 130 -16.11 19.79 2.43
C GLU A 130 -15.65 20.51 1.15
N VAL A 131 -14.37 20.40 0.80
CA VAL A 131 -13.82 20.97 -0.44
C VAL A 131 -14.42 20.29 -1.67
N LEU A 132 -14.54 18.96 -1.67
CA LEU A 132 -15.16 18.23 -2.78
C LEU A 132 -16.63 18.65 -2.99
N ASN A 133 -17.40 18.76 -1.90
CA ASN A 133 -18.80 19.18 -1.96
C ASN A 133 -18.95 20.63 -2.45
N SER A 134 -18.16 21.56 -1.91
CA SER A 134 -18.21 22.97 -2.30
C SER A 134 -17.75 23.22 -3.74
N CYS A 135 -16.93 22.34 -4.29
CA CYS A 135 -16.45 22.41 -5.66
C CYS A 135 -17.27 21.57 -6.66
N ASP A 136 -18.40 20.99 -6.23
CA ASP A 136 -19.29 20.15 -7.05
C ASP A 136 -18.62 18.90 -7.64
N TYR A 137 -17.84 18.21 -6.80
CA TYR A 137 -17.36 16.87 -7.09
C TYR A 137 -18.36 15.80 -6.65
N GLU A 138 -18.46 14.77 -7.46
CA GLU A 138 -19.00 13.47 -7.05
C GLU A 138 -17.83 12.59 -6.61
N TYR A 139 -17.98 11.82 -5.53
CA TYR A 139 -16.91 10.96 -5.04
C TYR A 139 -17.41 9.61 -4.53
N ARG A 140 -16.52 8.63 -4.52
CA ARG A 140 -16.77 7.29 -3.98
C ARG A 140 -15.57 6.83 -3.17
N GLN A 141 -15.85 6.17 -2.05
CA GLN A 141 -14.85 5.80 -1.05
C GLN A 141 -14.79 4.29 -0.90
N PHE A 142 -13.59 3.77 -0.66
CA PHE A 142 -13.37 2.35 -0.51
C PHE A 142 -12.38 2.03 0.62
N LEU A 143 -12.58 0.88 1.26
CA LEU A 143 -11.59 0.24 2.12
C LEU A 143 -11.25 -1.12 1.51
N LEU A 144 -10.11 -1.20 0.81
CA LEU A 144 -9.72 -2.37 0.02
C LEU A 144 -8.39 -2.96 0.47
N SER A 145 -8.27 -4.28 0.35
CA SER A 145 -7.06 -5.04 0.65
C SER A 145 -6.63 -5.88 -0.56
N PRO A 146 -5.32 -6.05 -0.84
CA PRO A 146 -4.83 -6.93 -1.90
C PRO A 146 -5.35 -8.38 -1.82
N LEU A 147 -5.72 -8.84 -0.61
CA LEU A 147 -6.37 -10.15 -0.42
C LEU A 147 -7.61 -10.33 -1.29
N GLN A 148 -8.38 -9.26 -1.53
CA GLN A 148 -9.58 -9.29 -2.37
C GLN A 148 -9.28 -9.45 -3.86
N PHE A 149 -8.01 -9.26 -4.24
CA PHE A 149 -7.51 -9.36 -5.61
C PHE A 149 -6.60 -10.59 -5.81
N GLY A 150 -6.56 -11.50 -4.84
CA GLY A 150 -5.81 -12.76 -4.95
C GLY A 150 -4.34 -12.63 -4.58
N ILE A 151 -3.93 -11.51 -3.97
CA ILE A 151 -2.54 -11.27 -3.57
C ILE A 151 -2.37 -11.58 -2.08
N PRO A 152 -1.39 -12.41 -1.67
CA PRO A 152 -1.25 -12.90 -0.30
C PRO A 152 -0.61 -11.87 0.66
N ASN A 153 -1.05 -10.61 0.61
CA ASN A 153 -0.59 -9.56 1.52
C ASN A 153 -1.76 -8.75 2.11
N CYS A 154 -1.84 -8.74 3.44
CA CYS A 154 -2.81 -7.90 4.13
C CYS A 154 -2.33 -6.44 4.11
N ARG A 155 -3.00 -5.59 3.33
CA ARG A 155 -2.70 -4.16 3.23
C ARG A 155 -3.98 -3.36 3.01
N LEU A 156 -4.84 -3.34 4.03
CA LEU A 156 -6.07 -2.56 4.00
C LEU A 156 -5.75 -1.05 3.90
N ARG A 157 -6.35 -0.38 2.92
CA ARG A 157 -6.18 1.04 2.64
C ARG A 157 -7.49 1.71 2.30
N PHE A 158 -7.61 2.96 2.71
CA PHE A 158 -8.65 3.87 2.29
C PHE A 158 -8.33 4.39 0.90
N TYR A 159 -9.32 4.39 0.01
CA TYR A 159 -9.24 4.99 -1.31
C TYR A 159 -10.42 5.93 -1.51
N LEU A 160 -10.17 7.06 -2.17
CA LEU A 160 -11.22 7.96 -2.62
C LEU A 160 -11.00 8.32 -4.08
N LEU A 161 -12.04 8.15 -4.88
CA LEU A 161 -12.10 8.61 -6.25
C LEU A 161 -13.09 9.78 -6.31
N ALA A 162 -12.68 10.92 -6.85
CA ALA A 162 -13.57 12.05 -7.07
C ALA A 162 -13.51 12.53 -8.52
N ARG A 163 -14.63 13.05 -9.01
CA ARG A 163 -14.80 13.59 -10.36
C ARG A 163 -15.65 14.85 -10.31
N LEU A 164 -15.24 15.88 -11.04
CA LEU A 164 -16.02 17.11 -11.18
C LEU A 164 -17.30 16.84 -11.99
N ARG A 165 -18.49 17.21 -11.48
CA ARG A 165 -19.78 16.87 -12.10
C ARG A 165 -19.95 17.43 -13.52
N SER A 166 -19.36 18.59 -13.80
CA SER A 166 -19.37 19.22 -15.13
C SER A 166 -18.58 18.47 -16.19
N SER A 167 -17.80 17.45 -15.81
CA SER A 167 -17.02 16.66 -16.76
C SER A 167 -17.86 15.58 -17.45
N SER A 168 -17.84 15.59 -18.79
CA SER A 168 -18.56 14.61 -19.62
C SER A 168 -17.80 13.27 -19.66
N TRP A 169 -17.92 12.47 -18.61
CA TRP A 169 -17.42 11.10 -18.58
C TRP A 169 -18.57 10.09 -18.72
N ASN A 170 -18.68 9.50 -19.91
CA ASN A 170 -19.58 8.37 -20.15
C ASN A 170 -18.94 7.09 -19.59
N SER A 171 -19.16 6.78 -18.31
CA SER A 171 -18.77 5.50 -17.73
C SER A 171 -19.94 4.82 -17.04
N ASN A 172 -20.01 3.49 -17.14
CA ASN A 172 -20.94 2.66 -16.36
C ASN A 172 -20.61 2.65 -14.86
N PHE A 173 -19.41 3.08 -14.49
CA PHE A 173 -18.99 3.26 -13.10
C PHE A 173 -19.80 4.40 -12.47
N LYS A 174 -20.61 4.06 -11.47
CA LYS A 174 -21.43 5.02 -10.76
C LYS A 174 -20.61 5.63 -9.63
N MET A 175 -20.46 6.95 -9.67
CA MET A 175 -19.99 7.69 -8.50
C MET A 175 -21.04 7.56 -7.39
N GLY A 176 -20.59 7.33 -6.17
CA GLY A 176 -21.48 7.27 -5.02
C GLY A 176 -22.06 8.64 -4.73
N GLN A 177 -23.27 8.66 -4.16
CA GLN A 177 -23.81 9.84 -3.48
C GLN A 177 -24.00 9.45 -2.02
N SER A 178 -22.95 9.53 -1.19
CA SER A 178 -22.99 9.33 0.28
C SER A 178 -21.58 9.22 0.87
N GLU A 179 -21.43 9.49 2.17
CA GLU A 179 -20.26 9.21 3.01
C GLU A 179 -19.98 7.71 3.22
N SER A 180 -20.78 6.82 2.63
CA SER A 180 -20.57 5.37 2.73
C SER A 180 -19.23 4.94 2.14
N ILE A 181 -18.60 3.96 2.80
CA ILE A 181 -17.33 3.39 2.40
C ILE A 181 -17.54 1.95 1.95
N ASP A 182 -17.20 1.65 0.70
CA ASP A 182 -17.34 0.32 0.14
C ASP A 182 -16.15 -0.57 0.56
N MET A 183 -16.45 -1.69 1.22
CA MET A 183 -15.45 -2.70 1.59
C MET A 183 -15.32 -3.84 0.58
N ARG A 184 -15.92 -3.69 -0.60
CA ARG A 184 -15.87 -4.66 -1.70
C ARG A 184 -15.31 -3.99 -2.95
N PRO A 185 -14.56 -4.72 -3.80
CA PRO A 185 -14.16 -4.20 -5.10
C PRO A 185 -15.39 -3.75 -5.90
N PRO A 186 -15.29 -2.64 -6.65
CA PRO A 186 -16.43 -2.10 -7.39
C PRO A 186 -16.86 -3.07 -8.51
N VAL A 187 -18.06 -3.63 -8.40
CA VAL A 187 -18.65 -4.55 -9.39
C VAL A 187 -19.13 -3.86 -10.66
N ASP A 188 -19.32 -2.54 -10.60
CA ASP A 188 -19.74 -1.67 -11.69
C ASP A 188 -18.54 -1.04 -12.44
N ALA A 189 -17.32 -1.30 -11.98
CA ALA A 189 -16.12 -0.95 -12.73
C ALA A 189 -15.88 -1.97 -13.88
N PRO A 190 -15.51 -1.51 -15.08
CA PRO A 190 -15.17 -2.42 -16.16
C PRO A 190 -13.95 -3.28 -15.78
N MET A 191 -14.00 -4.56 -16.12
CA MET A 191 -12.86 -5.46 -15.94
C MET A 191 -11.66 -4.96 -16.75
N LEU A 192 -10.48 -5.05 -16.16
CA LEU A 192 -9.23 -4.76 -16.88
C LEU A 192 -8.98 -5.86 -17.93
N PRO A 193 -8.79 -5.52 -19.22
CA PRO A 193 -8.44 -6.47 -20.26
C PRO A 193 -7.26 -7.37 -19.87
N GLY A 194 -7.47 -8.69 -19.93
CA GLY A 194 -6.45 -9.68 -19.61
C GLY A 194 -6.15 -9.86 -18.11
N CYS A 195 -6.84 -9.13 -17.22
CA CYS A 195 -6.65 -9.30 -15.78
C CYS A 195 -7.32 -10.59 -15.29
N GLN A 196 -6.55 -11.41 -14.57
CA GLN A 196 -6.99 -12.70 -14.01
C GLN A 196 -7.10 -12.65 -12.48
N CYS A 197 -7.16 -11.46 -11.88
CA CYS A 197 -7.33 -11.36 -10.43
C CYS A 197 -8.69 -11.94 -10.00
N THR A 198 -8.81 -12.30 -8.72
CA THR A 198 -10.02 -12.91 -8.15
C THR A 198 -11.27 -12.05 -8.34
N SER A 199 -11.12 -10.73 -8.26
CA SER A 199 -12.21 -9.78 -8.50
C SER A 199 -12.63 -9.72 -9.97
N CYS A 200 -11.68 -9.64 -10.91
CA CYS A 200 -11.98 -9.60 -12.34
C CYS A 200 -12.56 -10.94 -12.83
N SER A 201 -12.01 -12.07 -12.39
CA SER A 201 -12.50 -13.41 -12.78
C SER A 201 -13.89 -13.75 -12.21
N GLY A 202 -14.45 -12.93 -11.32
CA GLY A 202 -15.74 -13.18 -10.68
C GLY A 202 -15.72 -14.29 -9.63
N VAL A 203 -14.55 -14.87 -9.32
CA VAL A 203 -14.44 -16.01 -8.38
C VAL A 203 -14.96 -15.65 -6.99
N ILE A 204 -14.78 -14.40 -6.57
CA ILE A 204 -15.23 -13.90 -5.25
C ILE A 204 -16.60 -13.22 -5.29
N SER A 205 -17.37 -13.32 -6.37
CA SER A 205 -18.66 -12.62 -6.50
C SER A 205 -19.72 -13.08 -5.49
N HIS A 206 -19.55 -14.28 -4.95
CA HIS A 206 -20.43 -14.88 -3.94
C HIS A 206 -20.14 -14.37 -2.52
N ILE A 207 -19.03 -13.65 -2.29
CA ILE A 207 -18.70 -13.09 -0.98
C ILE A 207 -19.51 -11.80 -0.78
N GLU A 208 -20.55 -11.90 0.04
CA GLU A 208 -21.46 -10.78 0.31
C GLU A 208 -21.02 -9.93 1.51
N HIS A 209 -20.32 -10.54 2.47
CA HIS A 209 -19.86 -9.90 3.70
C HIS A 209 -18.34 -9.94 3.83
N THR A 210 -17.76 -8.82 4.25
CA THR A 210 -16.32 -8.69 4.48
C THR A 210 -16.09 -8.52 5.98
N ASP A 211 -15.43 -9.49 6.62
CA ASP A 211 -14.91 -9.33 7.98
C ASP A 211 -13.66 -8.44 7.98
N ASP A 212 -13.27 -7.91 9.15
CA ASP A 212 -12.09 -7.04 9.28
C ASP A 212 -10.77 -7.74 8.87
N ASN A 213 -10.76 -9.08 8.82
CA ASN A 213 -9.59 -9.90 8.54
C ASN A 213 -9.51 -10.44 7.10
N PHE A 214 -10.54 -10.18 6.30
CA PHE A 214 -10.73 -10.67 4.94
C PHE A 214 -10.58 -12.19 4.83
N THR A 215 -11.08 -12.93 5.81
CA THR A 215 -10.80 -14.36 5.99
C THR A 215 -11.29 -15.19 4.80
N GLU A 216 -12.48 -14.92 4.28
CA GLU A 216 -13.07 -15.64 3.14
C GLU A 216 -12.28 -15.48 1.84
N TYR A 217 -11.52 -14.39 1.70
CA TYR A 217 -10.72 -14.10 0.51
C TYR A 217 -9.40 -14.88 0.47
N ILE A 218 -8.88 -15.33 1.62
CA ILE A 218 -7.54 -15.93 1.75
C ILE A 218 -7.40 -17.18 0.88
N GLN A 219 -8.43 -18.02 0.81
CA GLN A 219 -8.38 -19.26 0.03
C GLN A 219 -8.16 -19.02 -1.47
N PHE A 220 -8.57 -17.86 -1.98
CA PHE A 220 -8.44 -17.48 -3.39
C PHE A 220 -7.13 -16.76 -3.70
N CYS A 221 -6.31 -16.45 -2.69
CA CYS A 221 -5.01 -15.85 -2.90
C CYS A 221 -4.01 -16.86 -3.48
N GLN A 222 -3.08 -16.35 -4.29
CA GLN A 222 -1.91 -17.10 -4.73
C GLN A 222 -1.03 -17.46 -3.53
N PRO A 223 -0.33 -18.60 -3.56
CA PRO A 223 0.61 -18.95 -2.49
C PRO A 223 1.80 -17.98 -2.49
N ILE A 224 2.38 -17.75 -1.30
CA ILE A 224 3.55 -16.88 -1.12
C ILE A 224 4.71 -17.28 -2.04
N SER A 225 4.84 -18.57 -2.37
CA SER A 225 5.86 -19.09 -3.30
C SER A 225 5.91 -18.38 -4.65
N GLU A 226 4.79 -17.85 -5.16
CA GLU A 226 4.74 -17.10 -6.42
C GLU A 226 5.44 -15.73 -6.36
N PHE A 227 5.69 -15.22 -5.14
CA PHE A 227 6.24 -13.88 -4.91
C PHE A 227 7.66 -13.89 -4.34
N VAL A 228 8.13 -15.06 -3.90
CA VAL A 228 9.46 -15.26 -3.30
C VAL A 228 10.50 -15.49 -4.39
N LEU A 229 11.73 -15.04 -4.16
CA LEU A 229 12.81 -15.25 -5.13
C LEU A 229 13.23 -16.72 -5.16
N VAL A 230 13.43 -17.24 -6.37
CA VAL A 230 14.04 -18.56 -6.56
C VAL A 230 15.51 -18.52 -6.12
N PRO A 231 16.09 -19.63 -5.62
CA PRO A 231 17.46 -19.64 -5.11
C PRO A 231 18.53 -19.12 -6.09
N SER A 232 18.32 -19.27 -7.41
CA SER A 232 19.23 -18.75 -8.44
C SER A 232 19.25 -17.23 -8.52
N ASP A 233 18.14 -16.59 -8.16
CA ASP A 233 17.93 -15.13 -8.23
C ASP A 233 18.05 -14.48 -6.85
N SER A 234 18.20 -15.31 -5.81
CA SER A 234 18.38 -14.85 -4.44
C SER A 234 19.75 -14.17 -4.32
N PRO A 235 19.81 -12.94 -3.78
CA PRO A 235 21.06 -12.36 -3.34
C PRO A 235 21.79 -13.32 -2.40
N LYS A 236 23.13 -13.27 -2.40
CA LYS A 236 23.96 -14.05 -1.47
C LYS A 236 23.65 -13.74 0.00
N GLU A 237 23.06 -12.58 0.27
CA GLU A 237 22.69 -12.10 1.59
C GLU A 237 21.18 -12.23 1.80
N LEU A 238 20.71 -13.45 2.07
CA LEU A 238 19.39 -13.62 2.69
C LEU A 238 19.50 -13.19 4.17
N TYR A 239 18.62 -12.28 4.59
CA TYR A 239 18.62 -11.75 5.97
C TYR A 239 17.96 -12.73 6.94
N PHE A 240 18.68 -13.78 7.31
CA PHE A 240 18.27 -14.69 8.38
C PHE A 240 18.20 -13.98 9.73
N LEU A 241 17.24 -14.37 10.57
CA LEU A 241 17.14 -13.86 11.93
C LEU A 241 18.30 -14.43 12.75
N ASP A 242 19.07 -13.56 13.39
CA ASP A 242 20.14 -13.97 14.28
C ASP A 242 19.61 -14.53 15.61
N GLU A 243 20.50 -15.18 16.35
CA GLU A 243 20.17 -15.79 17.64
C GLU A 243 19.58 -14.81 18.64
N LYS A 244 20.08 -13.57 18.67
CA LYS A 244 19.59 -12.51 19.56
C LYS A 244 18.15 -12.12 19.21
N CYS A 245 17.83 -12.03 17.93
CA CYS A 245 16.48 -11.74 17.45
C CYS A 245 15.53 -12.89 17.81
N LEU A 246 15.94 -14.14 17.60
CA LEU A 246 15.12 -15.30 17.93
C LEU A 246 14.84 -15.36 19.44
N GLN A 247 15.87 -15.27 20.29
CA GLN A 247 15.69 -15.28 21.75
C GLN A 247 14.69 -14.23 22.23
N ARG A 248 14.77 -13.00 21.67
CA ARG A 248 13.97 -11.88 22.16
C ARG A 248 12.56 -11.81 21.57
N TYR A 249 12.39 -12.21 20.31
CA TYR A 249 11.19 -11.87 19.56
C TYR A 249 10.42 -13.08 19.03
N PHE A 250 10.92 -14.31 19.15
CA PHE A 250 10.32 -15.49 18.53
C PHE A 250 8.80 -15.60 18.77
N ARG A 251 8.35 -15.33 20.00
CA ARG A 251 6.93 -15.35 20.39
C ARG A 251 6.04 -14.39 19.60
N VAL A 252 6.57 -13.23 19.21
CA VAL A 252 5.78 -12.17 18.55
C VAL A 252 5.94 -12.17 17.02
N LEU A 253 6.68 -13.15 16.49
CA LEU A 253 6.84 -13.30 15.04
C LEU A 253 5.58 -13.88 14.42
N ASP A 254 5.11 -13.25 13.36
CA ASP A 254 4.15 -13.85 12.43
C ASP A 254 4.96 -14.65 11.40
N ILE A 255 5.02 -15.97 11.56
CA ILE A 255 5.81 -16.87 10.72
C ILE A 255 4.93 -17.44 9.61
N VAL A 256 5.38 -17.29 8.37
CA VAL A 256 4.69 -17.76 7.16
C VAL A 256 5.58 -18.68 6.32
N ARG A 257 4.93 -19.54 5.55
CA ARG A 257 5.54 -20.58 4.70
C ARG A 257 5.29 -20.30 3.23
N SER A 258 5.96 -21.07 2.37
CA SER A 258 5.81 -20.97 0.92
C SER A 258 4.38 -21.21 0.44
N CYS A 259 3.66 -22.17 1.05
CA CYS A 259 2.29 -22.52 0.68
C CYS A 259 1.21 -21.63 1.30
N ASP A 260 1.57 -20.79 2.28
CA ASP A 260 0.59 -19.93 2.94
C ASP A 260 0.11 -18.85 1.95
N LYS A 261 -1.12 -18.39 2.16
CA LYS A 261 -1.84 -17.48 1.26
C LYS A 261 -2.09 -16.10 1.87
N LYS A 262 -1.38 -15.78 2.96
CA LYS A 262 -1.51 -14.51 3.67
C LYS A 262 -0.20 -14.17 4.38
N THR A 263 0.18 -12.90 4.27
CA THR A 263 1.19 -12.25 5.11
C THR A 263 0.58 -11.04 5.81
N ARG A 264 1.21 -10.59 6.91
CA ARG A 264 0.90 -9.32 7.58
C ARG A 264 1.34 -8.13 6.72
N CYS A 265 0.77 -6.97 7.02
CA CYS A 265 1.15 -5.72 6.38
C CYS A 265 2.62 -5.41 6.61
N PHE A 266 3.37 -5.16 5.53
CA PHE A 266 4.72 -4.63 5.62
C PHE A 266 4.70 -3.14 5.91
N THR A 267 5.34 -2.74 6.99
CA THR A 267 5.45 -1.34 7.42
C THR A 267 6.84 -0.79 7.17
N LYS A 268 7.00 0.54 7.27
CA LYS A 268 8.30 1.20 7.19
C LYS A 268 9.36 0.63 8.15
N GLY A 269 8.91 0.08 9.28
CA GLY A 269 9.77 -0.45 10.34
C GLY A 269 10.19 -1.91 10.14
N TYR A 270 9.79 -2.56 9.05
CA TYR A 270 10.17 -3.95 8.78
C TYR A 270 11.70 -4.12 8.80
N SER A 271 12.16 -5.27 9.30
CA SER A 271 13.56 -5.59 9.68
C SER A 271 14.18 -4.79 10.82
N LYS A 272 13.62 -3.62 11.20
CA LYS A 272 14.12 -2.80 12.33
C LYS A 272 13.34 -3.01 13.63
N ARG A 273 12.04 -3.28 13.51
CA ARG A 273 11.15 -3.68 14.60
C ARG A 273 10.49 -4.97 14.15
N LEU A 274 10.48 -6.02 14.97
CA LEU A 274 9.96 -7.33 14.55
C LEU A 274 8.45 -7.47 14.83
N GLU A 275 7.96 -6.86 15.90
CA GLU A 275 6.54 -6.94 16.26
C GLU A 275 5.70 -6.01 15.38
N GLY A 276 4.67 -6.58 14.73
CA GLY A 276 3.64 -5.83 14.01
C GLY A 276 4.10 -5.10 12.75
N THR A 277 5.28 -5.43 12.21
CA THR A 277 5.83 -4.75 11.01
C THR A 277 5.78 -5.56 9.73
N GLY A 278 5.43 -6.85 9.81
CA GLY A 278 5.33 -7.77 8.69
C GLY A 278 5.62 -9.20 9.13
N SER A 279 5.33 -10.17 8.27
CA SER A 279 5.63 -11.59 8.52
C SER A 279 7.11 -11.90 8.26
N VAL A 280 7.63 -12.96 8.87
CA VAL A 280 8.93 -13.56 8.54
C VAL A 280 8.74 -14.89 7.82
N PHE A 281 9.68 -15.22 6.94
CA PHE A 281 9.57 -16.38 6.05
C PHE A 281 10.34 -17.58 6.59
N GLN A 282 9.67 -18.72 6.68
CA GLN A 282 10.27 -20.00 7.03
C GLN A 282 10.87 -20.67 5.79
N THR A 283 12.14 -21.08 5.89
CA THR A 283 12.87 -21.74 4.79
C THR A 283 13.29 -23.17 5.12
N SER A 284 12.92 -23.70 6.29
CA SER A 284 13.23 -25.08 6.65
C SER A 284 12.46 -26.10 5.80
N MET A 285 13.07 -27.26 5.58
CA MET A 285 12.48 -28.36 4.80
C MET A 285 11.27 -28.99 5.50
N GLU A 286 11.26 -28.97 6.83
CA GLU A 286 10.21 -29.58 7.66
C GLU A 286 8.89 -28.77 7.67
N ASN A 287 8.90 -27.55 7.13
CA ASN A 287 7.73 -26.71 6.80
C ASN A 287 6.60 -26.67 7.85
N GLU A 288 6.98 -26.56 9.13
CA GLU A 288 6.10 -26.54 10.31
C GLU A 288 5.00 -25.47 10.27
N THR A 289 3.76 -25.87 10.57
CA THR A 289 2.61 -24.95 10.59
C THR A 289 2.72 -23.94 11.73
N SER A 290 2.09 -22.77 11.58
CA SER A 290 1.99 -21.77 12.66
C SER A 290 1.37 -22.37 13.94
N GLU A 291 0.43 -23.29 13.81
CA GLU A 291 -0.17 -24.02 14.94
C GLU A 291 0.83 -24.91 15.68
N LYS A 292 1.65 -25.69 14.95
CA LYS A 292 2.68 -26.53 15.58
C LYS A 292 3.75 -25.70 16.27
N ILE A 293 4.16 -24.59 15.65
CA ILE A 293 5.13 -23.67 16.25
C ILE A 293 4.57 -23.09 17.55
N ALA A 294 3.30 -22.64 17.56
CA ALA A 294 2.64 -22.12 18.75
C ALA A 294 2.51 -23.18 19.86
N ASN A 295 2.12 -24.41 19.50
CA ASN A 295 1.99 -25.51 20.45
C ASN A 295 3.35 -25.90 21.06
N PHE A 296 4.41 -25.96 20.24
CA PHE A 296 5.77 -26.21 20.75
C PHE A 296 6.22 -25.11 21.71
N TYR A 297 5.99 -23.84 21.35
CA TYR A 297 6.35 -22.72 22.20
C TYR A 297 5.62 -22.79 23.54
N GLU A 298 4.31 -22.98 23.57
CA GLU A 298 3.56 -23.03 24.82
C GLU A 298 3.96 -24.20 25.72
N ALA A 299 4.31 -25.35 25.12
CA ALA A 299 4.78 -26.52 25.86
C ALA A 299 6.19 -26.33 26.47
N ASN A 300 7.04 -25.47 25.86
CA ASN A 300 8.46 -25.32 26.24
C ASN A 300 8.82 -23.89 26.66
N LYS A 301 7.85 -23.01 26.93
CA LYS A 301 8.11 -21.58 27.19
C LYS A 301 9.01 -21.27 28.39
N GLU A 302 9.15 -22.22 29.32
CA GLU A 302 10.06 -22.13 30.47
C GLU A 302 11.50 -22.58 30.13
N ASP A 303 11.69 -23.33 29.03
CA ASP A 303 12.99 -23.80 28.54
C ASP A 303 13.45 -22.95 27.34
N GLU A 304 14.11 -21.84 27.66
CA GLU A 304 14.63 -20.90 26.65
C GLU A 304 15.58 -21.57 25.65
N GLN A 305 16.34 -22.58 26.10
CA GLN A 305 17.33 -23.25 25.25
C GLN A 305 16.65 -24.18 24.25
N ALA A 306 15.63 -24.94 24.67
CA ALA A 306 14.81 -25.76 23.78
C ALA A 306 14.06 -24.90 22.75
N VAL A 307 13.44 -23.79 23.19
CA VAL A 307 12.75 -22.85 22.29
C VAL A 307 13.70 -22.26 21.26
N LEU A 308 14.88 -21.86 21.68
CA LEU A 308 15.88 -21.29 20.77
C LEU A 308 16.41 -22.32 19.76
N GLN A 309 16.67 -23.55 20.20
CA GLN A 309 17.09 -24.63 19.30
C GLN A 309 16.01 -24.91 18.26
N TYR A 310 14.75 -25.00 18.67
CA TYR A 310 13.62 -25.17 17.76
C TYR A 310 13.49 -23.99 16.78
N ALA A 311 13.59 -22.75 17.26
CA ALA A 311 13.53 -21.56 16.41
C ALA A 311 14.65 -21.53 15.35
N LYS A 312 15.87 -21.99 15.70
CA LYS A 312 17.00 -22.11 14.75
C LYS A 312 16.71 -23.14 13.64
N LEU A 313 16.02 -24.24 13.95
CA LEU A 313 15.64 -25.27 12.95
C LEU A 313 14.70 -24.74 11.88
N LEU A 314 13.86 -23.74 12.20
CA LEU A 314 12.93 -23.13 11.26
C LEU A 314 13.60 -22.29 10.15
N LYS A 315 14.89 -21.92 10.33
CA LYS A 315 15.66 -21.11 9.37
C LYS A 315 14.87 -19.87 8.91
N LEU A 316 14.44 -19.06 9.87
CA LEU A 316 13.62 -17.87 9.61
C LEU A 316 14.45 -16.75 8.97
N ARG A 317 13.87 -16.06 7.98
CA ARG A 317 14.45 -14.87 7.38
C ARG A 317 13.42 -13.78 7.14
N PHE A 318 13.88 -12.54 7.00
CA PHE A 318 13.06 -11.49 6.45
C PHE A 318 12.79 -11.73 4.96
N PHE A 319 11.65 -11.23 4.47
CA PHE A 319 11.43 -11.10 3.04
C PHE A 319 12.43 -10.09 2.47
N HIS A 320 13.05 -10.44 1.35
CA HIS A 320 13.90 -9.53 0.61
C HIS A 320 13.05 -8.38 0.04
N SER A 321 13.65 -7.20 -0.13
CA SER A 321 12.93 -6.01 -0.60
C SER A 321 12.21 -6.27 -1.94
N ARG A 322 12.84 -7.01 -2.86
CA ARG A 322 12.23 -7.43 -4.12
C ARG A 322 11.01 -8.36 -3.95
N GLU A 323 11.00 -9.23 -2.94
CA GLU A 323 9.87 -10.12 -2.64
C GLU A 323 8.69 -9.30 -2.09
N VAL A 324 8.97 -8.33 -1.22
CA VAL A 324 7.97 -7.35 -0.77
C VAL A 324 7.43 -6.55 -1.95
N ALA A 325 8.29 -6.09 -2.86
CA ALA A 325 7.87 -5.38 -4.07
C ALA A 325 7.00 -6.26 -5.00
N ASN A 326 7.31 -7.56 -5.12
CA ASN A 326 6.47 -8.52 -5.84
C ASN A 326 5.07 -8.61 -5.20
N MET A 327 4.98 -8.73 -3.88
CA MET A 327 3.69 -8.76 -3.17
C MET A 327 2.94 -7.42 -3.25
N MET A 328 3.65 -6.31 -3.43
CA MET A 328 3.07 -5.00 -3.76
C MET A 328 2.79 -4.83 -5.26
N CYS A 329 2.93 -5.89 -6.06
CA CYS A 329 2.65 -5.93 -7.50
C CYS A 329 3.50 -5.00 -8.36
N PHE A 330 4.70 -4.61 -7.89
CA PHE A 330 5.67 -3.89 -8.73
C PHE A 330 6.20 -4.81 -9.84
N PRO A 331 6.37 -4.33 -11.09
CA PRO A 331 6.82 -5.15 -12.20
C PRO A 331 8.25 -5.64 -11.98
N LYS A 332 8.63 -6.76 -12.61
CA LYS A 332 10.00 -7.32 -12.50
C LYS A 332 11.09 -6.35 -12.95
N SER A 333 10.78 -5.46 -13.90
CA SER A 333 11.68 -4.40 -14.37
C SER A 333 11.91 -3.27 -13.36
N PHE A 334 11.08 -3.19 -12.31
CA PHE A 334 11.24 -2.19 -11.27
C PHE A 334 12.48 -2.50 -10.41
N GLY A 335 13.35 -1.51 -10.24
CA GLY A 335 14.60 -1.69 -9.53
C GLY A 335 15.07 -0.43 -8.81
N THR A 336 16.22 -0.56 -8.14
CA THR A 336 16.89 0.52 -7.41
C THR A 336 18.37 0.51 -7.79
N ARG A 337 19.03 1.67 -7.81
CA ARG A 337 20.47 1.78 -8.09
C ARG A 337 21.35 1.20 -6.97
N SER A 338 20.82 1.11 -5.76
CA SER A 338 21.46 0.54 -4.57
C SER A 338 20.45 -0.37 -3.84
N GLN A 339 20.91 -1.25 -2.95
CA GLN A 339 20.06 -2.10 -2.08
C GLN A 339 19.24 -1.27 -1.07
N ILE A 340 18.44 -0.32 -1.55
CA ILE A 340 17.51 0.45 -0.74
C ILE A 340 16.32 -0.45 -0.46
N CYS A 341 16.07 -0.74 0.81
CA CYS A 341 14.87 -1.45 1.22
C CYS A 341 13.61 -0.62 0.89
N PHE A 342 12.66 -1.22 0.17
CA PHE A 342 11.37 -0.65 -0.20
C PHE A 342 10.43 -0.54 1.01
N PHE A 343 10.72 0.41 1.89
CA PHE A 343 9.90 0.68 3.07
C PHE A 343 9.65 2.18 3.14
N CYS A 344 8.69 2.66 2.32
CA CYS A 344 8.21 4.04 2.35
C CYS A 344 7.37 4.31 3.60
#